data_AF-C0DBU5-F1
#
_entry.id   AF-C0DBU5-F1
#
_cell.length_a   1.000
_cell.length_b   1.000
_cell.length_c   1.000
_cell.angle_alpha   90.00
_cell.angle_beta   90.00
_cell.angle_gamma   90.00
#
_symmetry.space_group_name_H-M   'P 1'
#
loop_
_entity.id
_entity.type
_entity.pdbx_description
1 polymer ?
#
loop_
_entity_poly.entity_id
_entity_poly.type
_entity_poly.pdbx_seq_one_letter_code
_entity_poly.pdbx_strand_id
1 'polypeptide(L)'
;ALADGGSTQIQVAAAVTEQQPRIKTEDLATIQDVLGTFTTDFSSSGASRSTNLTVGAAKINGHVLMPGETLSGYECLQPFTTANGYRTAAAYENGQVVDSVGGGVCQIATTLYNMALNAELEITQRQNHSMIVTYVKPSKDAAIAGTYKDIKFTNNYSTPIYVEGYTEGKKLTFTVYGKETRPANRRVEYVSETLGTTSPGEPQQIVDNSLAPGARVKVQSSHTGLRSRLWKVVYVDDVETERTLLHTDTYNASKAIYRVGPAVPAEAPVETPAAPTETPVVEPVTGVDGGPGVSPAPSPEPAPGPGPDPAPAADPAGQPGGPQ
;
A
#
# COMPACT_ATOMS: atom_id res chain seq x y z
N ALA A 1 75.54 38.72 40.34
CA ALA A 1 74.87 38.86 39.04
C ALA A 1 74.23 37.52 38.71
N LEU A 2 72.91 37.41 38.86
CA LEU A 2 72.10 36.29 38.39
C LEU A 2 70.88 36.90 37.71
N ALA A 3 70.97 37.09 36.41
CA ALA A 3 69.85 37.42 35.55
C ALA A 3 70.08 36.68 34.24
N ASP A 4 69.27 35.65 33.99
CA ASP A 4 68.52 35.49 32.74
C ASP A 4 67.87 34.11 32.71
N GLY A 5 66.76 33.99 33.44
CA GLY A 5 65.75 32.98 33.16
C GLY A 5 64.94 33.45 31.95
N GLY A 6 65.47 33.26 30.74
CA GLY A 6 64.76 33.56 29.50
C GLY A 6 63.55 32.66 29.35
N SER A 7 62.36 33.20 29.65
CA SER A 7 61.09 32.54 29.33
C SER A 7 60.87 32.61 27.82
N THR A 8 61.28 31.58 27.09
CA THR A 8 61.05 31.49 25.65
C THR A 8 59.56 31.32 25.39
N GLN A 9 58.91 32.39 24.94
CA GLN A 9 57.50 32.38 24.58
C GLN A 9 57.33 31.57 23.28
N ILE A 10 56.70 30.40 23.38
CA ILE A 10 56.35 29.59 22.22
C ILE A 10 55.11 30.21 21.58
N GLN A 11 55.27 30.78 20.38
CA GLN A 11 54.15 31.20 19.55
C GLN A 11 53.85 30.10 18.52
N VAL A 12 52.60 29.64 18.50
CA VAL A 12 52.09 28.72 17.49
C VAL A 12 51.09 29.48 16.62
N ALA A 13 51.36 29.56 15.32
CA ALA A 13 50.43 30.14 14.36
C ALA A 13 49.34 29.12 14.04
N ALA A 14 48.08 29.44 14.36
CA ALA A 14 46.93 28.65 13.94
C ALA A 14 46.69 28.87 12.44
N ALA A 15 46.78 27.81 11.64
CA ALA A 15 46.33 27.84 10.26
C ALA A 15 44.80 27.78 10.25
N VAL A 16 44.15 28.90 9.94
CA VAL A 16 42.70 28.98 9.79
C VAL A 16 42.38 29.00 8.30
N THR A 17 41.62 28.01 7.85
CA THR A 17 41.07 27.99 6.49
C THR A 17 39.61 28.37 6.56
N GLU A 18 39.26 29.50 5.94
CA GLU A 18 37.87 29.94 5.84
C GLU A 18 37.19 29.17 4.70
N GLN A 19 36.27 28.26 5.03
CA GLN A 19 35.45 27.55 4.05
C GLN A 19 34.14 28.30 3.85
N GLN A 20 33.89 28.71 2.62
CA GLN A 20 32.59 29.24 2.22
C GLN A 20 31.53 28.13 2.19
N PRO A 21 30.27 28.41 2.54
CA PRO A 21 29.21 27.41 2.43
C PRO A 21 29.03 26.99 0.98
N ARG A 22 28.76 25.69 0.77
CA ARG A 22 28.51 25.12 -0.57
C ARG A 22 27.33 25.80 -1.27
N ILE A 23 26.34 26.27 -0.50
CA ILE A 23 25.13 26.94 -0.98
C ILE A 23 25.09 28.33 -0.33
N LYS A 24 25.05 29.38 -1.14
CA LYS A 24 24.97 30.77 -0.68
C LYS A 24 23.51 31.25 -0.66
N THR A 25 23.23 32.27 0.14
CA THR A 25 21.90 32.90 0.20
C THR A 25 21.43 33.39 -1.18
N GLU A 26 22.35 33.90 -2.00
CA GLU A 26 22.07 34.37 -3.36
C GLU A 26 21.60 33.23 -4.28
N ASP A 27 22.14 32.01 -4.11
CA ASP A 27 21.72 30.84 -4.90
C ASP A 27 20.25 30.51 -4.63
N LEU A 28 19.86 30.57 -3.35
CA LEU A 28 18.51 30.26 -2.88
C LEU A 28 17.46 31.33 -3.22
N ALA A 29 17.88 32.57 -3.46
CA ALA A 29 16.97 33.68 -3.76
C ALA A 29 16.15 33.47 -5.05
N THR A 30 16.58 32.52 -5.90
CA THR A 30 15.87 32.16 -7.14
C THR A 30 14.70 31.19 -6.94
N ILE A 31 14.56 30.59 -5.76
CA ILE A 31 13.51 29.62 -5.45
C ILE A 31 12.26 30.39 -5.00
N GLN A 32 11.37 30.68 -5.94
CA GLN A 32 10.18 31.52 -5.70
C GLN A 32 8.87 30.90 -6.18
N ASP A 33 8.95 29.97 -7.14
CA ASP A 33 7.80 29.42 -7.84
C ASP A 33 7.57 27.96 -7.47
N VAL A 34 6.32 27.51 -7.52
CA VAL A 34 5.98 26.08 -7.45
C VAL A 34 6.17 25.47 -8.83
N LEU A 35 7.12 24.55 -8.96
CA LEU A 35 7.35 23.83 -10.22
C LEU A 35 6.44 22.60 -10.33
N GLY A 36 6.18 21.92 -9.23
CA GLY A 36 5.31 20.75 -9.24
C GLY A 36 4.91 20.30 -7.84
N THR A 37 3.68 19.82 -7.71
CA THR A 37 3.17 19.23 -6.48
C THR A 37 2.43 17.93 -6.78
N PHE A 38 2.48 16.97 -5.86
CA PHE A 38 1.65 15.79 -5.95
C PHE A 38 1.28 15.27 -4.56
N THR A 39 0.08 14.73 -4.46
CA THR A 39 -0.49 14.21 -3.21
C THR A 39 -1.02 12.80 -3.41
N THR A 40 -0.73 11.90 -2.47
CA THR A 40 -1.36 10.57 -2.40
C THR A 40 -2.13 10.40 -1.09
N ASP A 41 -3.21 9.64 -1.15
CA ASP A 41 -4.05 9.35 0.01
C ASP A 41 -3.60 8.06 0.71
N PHE A 42 -3.60 8.08 2.05
CA PHE A 42 -3.30 6.91 2.86
C PHE A 42 -4.33 6.73 3.99
N SER A 43 -5.57 7.21 3.83
CA SER A 43 -6.65 7.14 4.81
C SER A 43 -6.93 5.73 5.33
N SER A 44 -6.81 4.71 4.48
CA SER A 44 -6.95 3.29 4.84
C SER A 44 -5.81 2.71 5.69
N SER A 45 -4.78 3.50 5.98
CA SER A 45 -3.59 3.03 6.68
C SER A 45 -3.75 3.04 8.20
N GLY A 46 -3.33 1.93 8.82
CA GLY A 46 -3.11 1.85 10.26
C GLY A 46 -2.01 2.80 10.76
N ALA A 47 -1.90 2.89 12.09
CA ALA A 47 -0.98 3.81 12.77
C ALA A 47 0.48 3.60 12.35
N SER A 48 0.97 2.35 12.34
CA SER A 48 2.38 2.05 11.98
C SER A 48 2.75 2.53 10.58
N ARG A 49 1.92 2.24 9.57
CA ARG A 49 2.14 2.70 8.19
C ARG A 49 2.06 4.23 8.10
N SER A 50 1.15 4.86 8.83
CA SER A 50 1.04 6.33 8.88
C SER A 50 2.30 6.98 9.46
N THR A 51 2.85 6.41 10.55
CA THR A 51 4.13 6.85 11.11
C THR A 51 5.26 6.71 10.09
N ASN A 52 5.35 5.60 9.38
CA ASN A 52 6.39 5.39 8.36
C ASN A 52 6.35 6.46 7.26
N LEU A 53 5.16 6.82 6.78
CA LEU A 53 4.99 7.88 5.78
C LEU A 53 5.39 9.25 6.33
N THR A 54 5.04 9.55 7.59
CA THR A 54 5.42 10.81 8.25
C THR A 54 6.94 10.91 8.42
N VAL A 55 7.58 9.86 8.92
CA VAL A 55 9.03 9.79 9.12
C VAL A 55 9.77 9.89 7.79
N GLY A 56 9.34 9.16 6.77
CA GLY A 56 9.97 9.21 5.45
C GLY A 56 9.78 10.56 4.76
N ALA A 57 8.61 11.19 4.88
CA ALA A 57 8.39 12.55 4.37
C ALA A 57 9.34 13.55 5.03
N ALA A 58 9.47 13.50 6.37
CA ALA A 58 10.38 14.37 7.11
C ALA A 58 11.85 14.19 6.74
N LYS A 59 12.26 12.98 6.33
CA LYS A 59 13.64 12.72 5.86
C LYS A 59 13.95 13.33 4.50
N ILE A 60 12.95 13.55 3.66
CA ILE A 60 13.12 14.15 2.33
C ILE A 60 12.84 15.66 2.37
N ASN A 61 11.97 16.09 3.26
CA ASN A 61 11.67 17.50 3.46
C ASN A 61 12.95 18.32 3.69
N GLY A 62 13.07 19.44 3.00
CA GLY A 62 14.20 20.36 3.22
C GLY A 62 15.35 20.20 2.24
N HIS A 63 15.31 19.25 1.30
CA HIS A 63 16.40 19.04 0.35
C HIS A 63 16.49 20.18 -0.67
N VAL A 64 17.69 20.76 -0.83
CA VAL A 64 18.03 21.66 -1.93
C VAL A 64 18.88 20.89 -2.92
N LEU A 65 18.51 20.90 -4.20
CA LEU A 65 19.29 20.32 -5.28
C LEU A 65 19.82 21.43 -6.18
N MET A 66 21.13 21.55 -6.28
CA MET A 66 21.80 22.41 -7.26
C MET A 66 21.65 21.84 -8.67
N PRO A 67 21.86 22.65 -9.73
CA PRO A 67 21.87 22.18 -11.11
C PRO A 67 22.74 20.93 -11.30
N GLY A 68 22.17 19.88 -11.89
CA GLY A 68 22.82 18.59 -12.13
C GLY A 68 22.88 17.64 -10.94
N GLU A 69 22.44 18.04 -9.74
CA GLU A 69 22.38 17.13 -8.59
C GLU A 69 21.18 16.19 -8.69
N THR A 70 21.38 14.96 -8.20
CA THR A 70 20.37 13.90 -8.17
C THR A 70 19.96 13.61 -6.74
N LEU A 71 18.65 13.50 -6.48
CA LEU A 71 18.13 12.94 -5.24
C LEU A 71 17.75 11.47 -5.46
N SER A 72 18.19 10.61 -4.54
CA SER A 72 17.76 9.21 -4.45
C SER A 72 16.76 9.05 -3.32
N GLY A 73 15.55 8.58 -3.64
CA GLY A 73 14.53 8.31 -2.64
C GLY A 73 14.99 7.24 -1.65
N TYR A 74 15.65 6.19 -2.12
CA TYR A 74 16.17 5.12 -1.26
C TYR A 74 17.23 5.64 -0.30
N GLU A 75 18.20 6.44 -0.78
CA GLU A 75 19.26 7.00 0.05
C GLU A 75 18.73 7.94 1.14
N CYS A 76 17.72 8.77 0.82
CA CYS A 76 17.08 9.62 1.83
C CYS A 76 16.33 8.80 2.90
N LEU A 77 15.72 7.68 2.51
CA LEU A 77 14.84 6.92 3.39
C LEU A 77 15.59 5.91 4.27
N GLN A 78 16.71 5.37 3.80
CA GLN A 78 17.49 4.38 4.52
C GLN A 78 18.29 4.98 5.70
N PRO A 79 18.70 4.16 6.68
CA PRO A 79 18.30 2.77 6.89
C PRO A 79 16.91 2.66 7.53
N PHE A 80 16.15 1.63 7.13
CA PHE A 80 14.82 1.32 7.67
C PHE A 80 14.94 0.61 9.02
N THR A 81 15.05 1.37 10.10
CA THR A 81 15.17 0.85 11.47
C THR A 81 14.18 1.50 12.42
N THR A 82 13.85 0.81 13.51
CA THR A 82 13.02 1.38 14.58
C THR A 82 13.70 2.55 15.29
N ALA A 83 15.03 2.52 15.41
CA ALA A 83 15.82 3.64 15.93
C ALA A 83 15.69 4.90 15.05
N ASN A 84 15.48 4.74 13.75
CA ASN A 84 15.22 5.83 12.82
C ASN A 84 13.74 6.26 12.75
N GLY A 85 12.91 5.80 13.69
CA GLY A 85 11.51 6.18 13.81
C GLY A 85 10.53 5.31 13.01
N TYR A 86 11.01 4.37 12.20
CA TYR A 86 10.14 3.48 11.46
C TYR A 86 9.48 2.43 12.37
N ARG A 87 8.33 1.91 11.92
CA ARG A 87 7.55 0.85 12.54
C ARG A 87 7.37 -0.31 11.57
N THR A 88 7.15 -1.50 12.13
CA THR A 88 6.75 -2.67 11.35
C THR A 88 5.34 -2.46 10.80
N ALA A 89 5.20 -2.63 9.48
CA ALA A 89 3.93 -2.60 8.78
C ALA A 89 3.98 -3.51 7.56
N ALA A 90 2.81 -3.85 7.02
CA ALA A 90 2.70 -4.63 5.81
C ALA A 90 3.44 -3.96 4.63
N ALA A 91 4.20 -4.78 3.89
CA ALA A 91 4.91 -4.45 2.67
C ALA A 91 4.66 -5.55 1.63
N TYR A 92 4.87 -5.23 0.35
CA TYR A 92 4.81 -6.21 -0.72
C TYR A 92 6.21 -6.76 -0.99
N GLU A 93 6.38 -8.07 -0.90
CA GLU A 93 7.63 -8.75 -1.21
C GLU A 93 7.32 -10.00 -2.06
N ASN A 94 7.95 -10.12 -3.22
CA ASN A 94 7.83 -11.29 -4.13
C ASN A 94 6.37 -11.72 -4.43
N GLY A 95 5.43 -10.77 -4.52
CA GLY A 95 4.01 -11.05 -4.81
C GLY A 95 3.18 -11.47 -3.59
N GLN A 96 3.76 -11.40 -2.40
CA GLN A 96 3.11 -11.63 -1.11
C GLN A 96 3.09 -10.38 -0.24
N VAL A 97 2.24 -10.38 0.77
CA VAL A 97 2.20 -9.35 1.82
C VAL A 97 3.00 -9.87 3.01
N VAL A 98 4.06 -9.16 3.39
CA VAL A 98 4.95 -9.50 4.52
C VAL A 98 5.07 -8.31 5.46
N ASP A 99 5.35 -8.55 6.74
CA ASP A 99 5.65 -7.48 7.69
C ASP A 99 7.11 -7.04 7.55
N SER A 100 7.34 -5.74 7.39
CA SER A 100 8.67 -5.16 7.26
C SER A 100 8.78 -3.81 7.96
N VAL A 101 9.97 -3.51 8.50
CA VAL A 101 10.26 -2.20 9.08
C VAL A 101 10.28 -1.16 7.96
N GLY A 102 9.49 -0.09 8.10
CA GLY A 102 9.30 0.87 7.02
C GLY A 102 8.25 0.43 5.98
N GLY A 103 7.44 -0.60 6.27
CA GLY A 103 6.32 -0.97 5.40
C GLY A 103 5.46 0.24 5.02
N GLY A 104 5.20 0.40 3.72
CA GLY A 104 4.45 1.53 3.14
C GLY A 104 5.29 2.62 2.46
N VAL A 105 6.62 2.66 2.65
CA VAL A 105 7.50 3.70 2.06
C VAL A 105 7.50 3.75 0.53
N CYS A 106 7.09 2.69 -0.18
CA CYS A 106 6.92 2.76 -1.64
C CYS A 106 5.89 3.82 -2.07
N GLN A 107 4.92 4.18 -1.21
CA GLN A 107 4.00 5.27 -1.51
C GLN A 107 4.72 6.63 -1.55
N ILE A 108 5.80 6.80 -0.77
CA ILE A 108 6.68 7.98 -0.84
C ILE A 108 7.35 8.03 -2.20
N ALA A 109 7.91 6.90 -2.67
CA ALA A 109 8.55 6.81 -3.97
C ALA A 109 7.59 7.21 -5.11
N THR A 110 6.37 6.69 -5.10
CA THR A 110 5.33 7.09 -6.05
C THR A 110 4.99 8.58 -5.96
N THR A 111 4.88 9.14 -4.75
CA THR A 111 4.50 10.56 -4.58
C THR A 111 5.62 11.46 -5.10
N LEU A 112 6.88 11.14 -4.80
CA LEU A 112 8.06 11.80 -5.36
C LEU A 112 8.10 11.73 -6.88
N TYR A 113 7.85 10.55 -7.45
CA TYR A 113 7.85 10.36 -8.89
C TYR A 113 6.86 11.29 -9.60
N ASN A 114 5.61 11.36 -9.14
CA ASN A 114 4.62 12.22 -9.78
C ASN A 114 4.87 13.71 -9.51
N MET A 115 5.39 14.07 -8.33
CA MET A 115 5.84 15.43 -8.06
C MET A 115 6.95 15.82 -9.05
N ALA A 116 7.95 14.94 -9.24
CA ALA A 116 9.07 15.17 -10.15
C ALA A 116 8.63 15.25 -11.61
N LEU A 117 7.66 14.41 -12.02
CA LEU A 117 7.00 14.54 -13.32
C LEU A 117 6.33 15.92 -13.47
N ASN A 118 5.52 16.34 -12.50
CA ASN A 118 4.82 17.63 -12.56
C ASN A 118 5.80 18.82 -12.60
N ALA A 119 6.94 18.71 -11.92
CA ALA A 119 8.05 19.66 -11.99
C ALA A 119 8.93 19.52 -13.25
N GLU A 120 8.60 18.57 -14.14
CA GLU A 120 9.37 18.21 -15.34
C GLU A 120 10.87 17.97 -15.07
N LEU A 121 11.18 17.39 -13.91
CA LEU A 121 12.53 16.95 -13.54
C LEU A 121 12.93 15.71 -14.33
N GLU A 122 14.22 15.56 -14.59
CA GLU A 122 14.76 14.38 -15.26
C GLU A 122 14.68 13.16 -14.34
N ILE A 123 13.91 12.14 -14.74
CA ILE A 123 13.80 10.88 -14.01
C ILE A 123 14.92 9.94 -14.47
N THR A 124 15.97 9.80 -13.66
CA THR A 124 17.14 8.97 -13.97
C THR A 124 16.99 7.52 -13.56
N GLN A 125 16.09 7.22 -12.61
CA GLN A 125 15.72 5.86 -12.27
C GLN A 125 14.27 5.79 -11.80
N ARG A 126 13.50 4.86 -12.36
CA ARG A 126 12.17 4.50 -11.88
C ARG A 126 11.84 3.07 -12.29
N GLN A 127 11.20 2.32 -11.39
CA GLN A 127 10.58 1.03 -11.69
C GLN A 127 9.18 0.98 -11.11
N ASN A 128 8.25 0.28 -11.77
CA ASN A 128 6.91 0.05 -11.25
C ASN A 128 6.89 -1.02 -10.13
N HIS A 129 5.79 -1.05 -9.38
CA HIS A 129 5.47 -2.13 -8.47
C HIS A 129 5.21 -3.43 -9.23
N SER A 130 5.48 -4.57 -8.59
CA SER A 130 5.16 -5.88 -9.16
C SER A 130 3.65 -6.14 -9.25
N MET A 131 2.84 -5.46 -8.46
CA MET A 131 1.37 -5.53 -8.45
C MET A 131 0.80 -4.12 -8.47
N ILE A 132 -0.44 -3.96 -8.94
CA ILE A 132 -1.10 -2.65 -8.98
C ILE A 132 -1.23 -2.05 -7.57
N VAL A 133 -1.02 -0.74 -7.47
CA VAL A 133 -1.28 0.04 -6.26
C VAL A 133 -2.52 0.90 -6.46
N THR A 134 -3.25 1.20 -5.40
CA THR A 134 -4.57 1.84 -5.48
C THR A 134 -4.54 3.36 -5.35
N TYR A 135 -3.44 3.94 -4.89
CA TYR A 135 -3.31 5.38 -4.63
C TYR A 135 -2.89 6.21 -5.86
N VAL A 136 -2.60 5.58 -7.00
CA VAL A 136 -2.35 6.23 -8.31
C VAL A 136 -2.84 5.34 -9.46
N LYS A 137 -3.01 5.92 -10.65
CA LYS A 137 -3.28 5.14 -11.87
C LYS A 137 -2.07 4.26 -12.24
N PRO A 138 -2.26 3.16 -12.98
CA PRO A 138 -1.16 2.37 -13.52
C PRO A 138 -0.16 3.23 -14.28
N SER A 139 1.10 2.84 -14.25
CA SER A 139 2.24 3.58 -14.79
C SER A 139 2.52 4.95 -14.19
N LYS A 140 1.75 5.38 -13.18
CA LYS A 140 2.09 6.55 -12.35
C LYS A 140 2.77 6.17 -11.04
N ASP A 141 3.11 4.91 -10.82
CA ASP A 141 3.74 4.46 -9.58
C ASP A 141 5.26 4.37 -9.71
N ALA A 142 5.97 4.43 -8.59
CA ALA A 142 7.38 4.09 -8.51
C ALA A 142 7.61 3.24 -7.24
N ALA A 143 8.40 2.19 -7.36
CA ALA A 143 8.70 1.27 -6.27
C ALA A 143 10.13 1.49 -5.76
N ILE A 144 10.31 1.31 -4.45
CA ILE A 144 11.62 1.22 -3.79
C ILE A 144 11.74 -0.16 -3.17
N ALA A 145 12.88 -0.82 -3.35
CA ALA A 145 13.16 -2.12 -2.75
C ALA A 145 14.66 -2.40 -2.74
N GLY A 146 15.24 -2.52 -1.54
CA GLY A 146 16.66 -2.78 -1.35
C GLY A 146 17.55 -1.86 -2.20
N THR A 147 18.68 -2.38 -2.68
CA THR A 147 19.64 -1.60 -3.48
C THR A 147 19.38 -1.60 -4.99
N TYR A 148 18.28 -2.22 -5.46
CA TYR A 148 18.05 -2.42 -6.90
C TYR A 148 16.81 -1.69 -7.46
N LYS A 149 15.86 -1.26 -6.62
CA LYS A 149 14.75 -0.39 -7.01
C LYS A 149 14.82 0.93 -6.26
N ASP A 150 14.76 2.01 -7.00
CA ASP A 150 14.85 3.38 -6.49
C ASP A 150 14.02 4.33 -7.36
N ILE A 151 13.69 5.49 -6.79
CA ILE A 151 13.28 6.67 -7.55
C ILE A 151 14.42 7.68 -7.48
N LYS A 152 15.03 7.96 -8.63
CA LYS A 152 16.05 8.99 -8.76
C LYS A 152 15.59 10.04 -9.75
N PHE A 153 15.74 11.30 -9.36
CA PHE A 153 15.50 12.43 -10.24
C PHE A 153 16.61 13.47 -10.10
N THR A 154 16.95 14.11 -11.22
CA THR A 154 18.01 15.10 -11.32
C THR A 154 17.41 16.47 -11.55
N ASN A 155 17.96 17.48 -10.89
CA ASN A 155 17.66 18.87 -11.19
C ASN A 155 18.31 19.26 -12.54
N ASN A 156 17.55 19.15 -13.62
CA ASN A 156 17.97 19.57 -14.97
C ASN A 156 17.75 21.08 -15.25
N TYR A 157 17.32 21.86 -14.25
CA TYR A 157 17.26 23.33 -14.36
C TYR A 157 18.64 23.95 -14.14
N SER A 158 18.83 25.17 -14.64
CA SER A 158 20.05 25.96 -14.41
C SER A 158 20.07 26.71 -13.07
N THR A 159 19.00 26.60 -12.28
CA THR A 159 18.86 27.17 -10.94
C THR A 159 18.60 26.08 -9.90
N PRO A 160 18.89 26.32 -8.61
CA PRO A 160 18.56 25.37 -7.57
C PRO A 160 17.05 25.15 -7.43
N ILE A 161 16.69 24.00 -6.86
CA ILE A 161 15.32 23.65 -6.48
C ILE A 161 15.27 23.21 -5.02
N TYR A 162 14.11 23.36 -4.40
CA TYR A 162 13.84 22.95 -3.03
C TYR A 162 12.70 21.93 -2.99
N VAL A 163 12.89 20.83 -2.26
CA VAL A 163 11.91 19.76 -2.08
C VAL A 163 11.29 19.88 -0.68
N GLU A 164 9.98 20.16 -0.64
CA GLU A 164 9.15 20.12 0.56
C GLU A 164 8.37 18.81 0.61
N GLY A 165 8.28 18.21 1.80
CA GLY A 165 7.54 16.97 2.02
C GLY A 165 6.86 16.95 3.38
N TYR A 166 5.57 16.63 3.41
CA TYR A 166 4.85 16.53 4.68
C TYR A 166 3.63 15.60 4.56
N THR A 167 3.06 15.27 5.71
CA THR A 167 1.79 14.56 5.79
C THR A 167 0.79 15.35 6.63
N GLU A 168 -0.42 15.51 6.11
CA GLU A 168 -1.54 16.16 6.82
C GLU A 168 -2.85 15.46 6.45
N GLY A 169 -3.76 15.27 7.41
CA GLY A 169 -5.10 14.72 7.10
C GLY A 169 -5.10 13.38 6.37
N LYS A 170 -4.16 12.48 6.69
CA LYS A 170 -3.93 11.18 5.99
C LYS A 170 -3.58 11.32 4.50
N LYS A 171 -2.99 12.45 4.11
CA LYS A 171 -2.45 12.71 2.78
C LYS A 171 -0.95 12.96 2.88
N LEU A 172 -0.21 12.43 1.91
CA LEU A 172 1.23 12.63 1.75
C LEU A 172 1.43 13.54 0.56
N THR A 173 2.09 14.67 0.77
CA THR A 173 2.32 15.70 -0.26
C THR A 173 3.80 15.99 -0.38
N PHE A 174 4.26 16.06 -1.63
CA PHE A 174 5.55 16.65 -1.98
C PHE A 174 5.34 17.80 -2.94
N THR A 175 6.11 18.87 -2.74
CA THR A 175 6.15 20.04 -3.62
C THR A 175 7.61 20.37 -3.92
N VAL A 176 7.91 20.65 -5.19
CA VAL A 176 9.18 21.22 -5.59
C VAL A 176 8.98 22.69 -5.93
N TYR A 177 9.84 23.50 -5.34
CA TYR A 177 9.96 24.93 -5.57
C TYR A 177 11.24 25.23 -6.36
N GLY A 178 11.23 26.28 -7.17
CA GLY A 178 12.39 26.69 -7.96
C GLY A 178 12.11 28.00 -8.70
N LYS A 179 12.74 28.17 -9.86
CA LYS A 179 12.47 29.27 -10.77
C LYS A 179 11.67 28.75 -11.96
N GLU A 180 10.47 29.26 -12.18
CA GLU A 180 9.67 28.86 -13.32
C GLU A 180 10.28 29.46 -14.61
N THR A 181 10.70 28.58 -15.51
CA THR A 181 11.25 28.96 -16.82
C THR A 181 10.40 28.44 -17.97
N ARG A 182 9.33 27.70 -17.69
CA ARG A 182 8.42 27.16 -18.70
C ARG A 182 7.45 28.25 -19.18
N PRO A 183 7.06 28.26 -20.46
CA PRO A 183 6.09 29.22 -20.97
C PRO A 183 4.74 29.12 -20.25
N ALA A 184 4.14 30.26 -19.87
CA ALA A 184 2.87 30.29 -19.13
C ALA A 184 1.67 29.71 -19.91
N ASN A 185 1.73 29.73 -21.24
CA ASN A 185 0.72 29.13 -22.11
C ASN A 185 0.97 27.63 -22.41
N ARG A 186 1.99 27.03 -21.78
CA ARG A 186 2.33 25.62 -21.93
C ARG A 186 1.95 24.84 -20.68
N ARG A 187 1.27 23.71 -20.85
CA ARG A 187 1.01 22.74 -19.77
C ARG A 187 1.36 21.32 -20.20
N VAL A 188 1.61 20.46 -19.23
CA VAL A 188 1.83 19.02 -19.45
C VAL A 188 0.78 18.19 -18.74
N GLU A 189 0.40 17.07 -19.35
CA GLU A 189 -0.45 16.06 -18.74
C GLU A 189 0.21 14.68 -18.84
N TYR A 190 0.10 13.90 -17.77
CA TYR A 190 0.59 12.53 -17.72
C TYR A 190 -0.58 11.55 -17.81
N VAL A 191 -0.74 10.94 -18.99
CA VAL A 191 -1.90 10.09 -19.33
C VAL A 191 -1.52 8.62 -19.24
N SER A 192 -2.16 7.94 -18.29
CA SER A 192 -2.06 6.49 -18.11
C SER A 192 -3.06 5.77 -19.02
N GLU A 193 -2.58 4.77 -19.76
CA GLU A 193 -3.39 3.96 -20.67
C GLU A 193 -3.22 2.47 -20.34
N THR A 194 -4.33 1.77 -20.10
CA THR A 194 -4.33 0.32 -19.87
C THR A 194 -4.37 -0.40 -21.22
N LEU A 195 -3.38 -1.26 -21.45
CA LEU A 195 -3.21 -2.03 -22.68
C LEU A 195 -3.85 -3.43 -22.59
N GLY A 196 -4.04 -3.94 -21.36
CA GLY A 196 -4.67 -5.23 -21.13
C GLY A 196 -4.62 -5.64 -19.67
N THR A 197 -5.41 -6.66 -19.34
CA THR A 197 -5.52 -7.22 -17.98
C THR A 197 -5.33 -8.73 -18.00
N THR A 198 -4.76 -9.27 -16.93
CA THR A 198 -4.56 -10.71 -16.73
C THR A 198 -5.35 -11.14 -15.51
N SER A 199 -6.28 -12.09 -15.70
CA SER A 199 -7.04 -12.66 -14.59
C SER A 199 -6.10 -13.34 -13.59
N PRO A 200 -6.32 -13.20 -12.27
CA PRO A 200 -5.56 -13.94 -11.26
C PRO A 200 -5.82 -15.45 -11.31
N GLY A 201 -6.93 -15.89 -11.91
CA GLY A 201 -7.36 -17.28 -11.93
C GLY A 201 -7.95 -17.75 -10.59
N GLU A 202 -8.25 -19.05 -10.52
CA GLU A 202 -8.89 -19.65 -9.33
C GLU A 202 -8.02 -19.54 -8.07
N PRO A 203 -8.63 -19.34 -6.89
CA PRO A 203 -7.91 -19.30 -5.62
C PRO A 203 -7.10 -20.57 -5.36
N GLN A 204 -5.87 -20.39 -4.90
CA GLN A 204 -5.06 -21.47 -4.37
C GLN A 204 -5.58 -21.87 -2.99
N GLN A 205 -5.85 -23.16 -2.80
CA GLN A 205 -6.20 -23.74 -1.51
C GLN A 205 -5.03 -24.54 -0.98
N ILE A 206 -4.61 -24.26 0.24
CA ILE A 206 -3.55 -24.96 0.95
C ILE A 206 -4.20 -25.67 2.13
N VAL A 207 -4.15 -27.00 2.15
CA VAL A 207 -4.69 -27.77 3.28
C VAL A 207 -3.85 -27.50 4.52
N ASP A 208 -4.53 -27.22 5.61
CA ASP A 208 -3.96 -26.94 6.91
C ASP A 208 -4.65 -27.79 7.98
N ASN A 209 -3.96 -28.85 8.40
CA ASN A 209 -4.48 -29.80 9.38
C ASN A 209 -4.63 -29.21 10.79
N SER A 210 -4.17 -27.98 11.04
CA SER A 210 -4.44 -27.27 12.29
C SER A 210 -5.81 -26.56 12.31
N LEU A 211 -6.46 -26.42 11.15
CA LEU A 211 -7.80 -25.85 11.05
C LEU A 211 -8.87 -26.94 11.21
N ALA A 212 -10.01 -26.57 11.78
CA ALA A 212 -11.17 -27.46 11.87
C ALA A 212 -11.62 -27.91 10.47
N PRO A 213 -12.11 -29.15 10.30
CA PRO A 213 -12.61 -29.62 9.00
C PRO A 213 -13.62 -28.65 8.37
N GLY A 214 -13.42 -28.35 7.08
CA GLY A 214 -14.24 -27.38 6.34
C GLY A 214 -13.99 -25.89 6.65
N ALA A 215 -13.16 -25.54 7.65
CA ALA A 215 -12.80 -24.16 7.92
C ALA A 215 -11.97 -23.56 6.77
N ARG A 216 -12.10 -22.24 6.55
CA ARG A 216 -11.41 -21.54 5.46
C ARG A 216 -10.91 -20.17 5.92
N VAL A 217 -9.60 -19.97 5.86
CA VAL A 217 -8.92 -18.73 6.28
C VAL A 217 -8.26 -18.11 5.06
N LYS A 218 -8.60 -16.85 4.73
CA LYS A 218 -7.96 -16.11 3.64
C LYS A 218 -6.58 -15.62 4.10
N VAL A 219 -5.54 -16.01 3.35
CA VAL A 219 -4.15 -15.57 3.57
C VAL A 219 -3.80 -14.39 2.67
N GLN A 220 -4.25 -14.43 1.42
CA GLN A 220 -3.96 -13.38 0.43
C GLN A 220 -5.18 -13.15 -0.46
N SER A 221 -5.46 -11.88 -0.76
CA SER A 221 -6.46 -11.48 -1.77
C SER A 221 -5.87 -11.58 -3.18
N SER A 222 -6.72 -11.89 -4.16
CA SER A 222 -6.30 -11.90 -5.55
C SER A 222 -6.07 -10.49 -6.08
N HIS A 223 -5.07 -10.32 -6.95
CA HIS A 223 -4.82 -9.07 -7.66
C HIS A 223 -4.84 -9.34 -9.16
N THR A 224 -5.60 -8.52 -9.90
CA THR A 224 -5.62 -8.56 -11.36
C THR A 224 -4.29 -8.03 -11.89
N GLY A 225 -3.66 -8.80 -12.77
CA GLY A 225 -2.49 -8.36 -13.51
C GLY A 225 -2.88 -7.35 -14.58
N LEU A 226 -1.94 -6.50 -14.97
CA LEU A 226 -2.24 -5.38 -15.85
C LEU A 226 -1.00 -5.01 -16.67
N ARG A 227 -1.19 -4.63 -17.93
CA ARG A 227 -0.17 -3.96 -18.74
C ARG A 227 -0.65 -2.55 -19.05
N SER A 228 0.18 -1.54 -18.84
CA SER A 228 -0.15 -0.14 -19.12
C SER A 228 1.03 0.62 -19.67
N ARG A 229 0.79 1.84 -20.13
CA ARG A 229 1.83 2.79 -20.50
C ARG A 229 1.51 4.19 -19.99
N LEU A 230 2.55 5.01 -19.82
CA LEU A 230 2.41 6.42 -19.46
C LEU A 230 2.89 7.31 -20.60
N TRP A 231 2.04 8.25 -20.99
CA TRP A 231 2.36 9.30 -21.94
C TRP A 231 2.60 10.63 -21.21
N LYS A 232 3.57 11.41 -21.68
CA LYS A 232 3.65 12.86 -21.45
C LYS A 232 3.01 13.56 -22.64
N VAL A 233 1.99 14.35 -22.40
CA VAL A 233 1.29 15.12 -23.43
C VAL A 233 1.52 16.61 -23.16
N VAL A 234 2.02 17.34 -24.14
CA VAL A 234 2.30 18.77 -24.04
C VAL A 234 1.22 19.53 -24.79
N TYR A 235 0.69 20.57 -24.14
CA TYR A 235 -0.27 21.49 -24.72
C TYR A 235 0.33 22.90 -24.75
N VAL A 236 0.12 23.61 -25.85
CA VAL A 236 0.40 25.05 -26.01
C VAL A 236 -0.87 25.71 -26.50
N ASP A 237 -1.34 26.75 -25.80
CA ASP A 237 -2.63 27.40 -26.08
C ASP A 237 -3.80 26.39 -26.13
N ASP A 238 -3.77 25.42 -25.21
CA ASP A 238 -4.71 24.29 -25.08
C ASP A 238 -4.79 23.32 -26.28
N VAL A 239 -3.89 23.45 -27.26
CA VAL A 239 -3.74 22.51 -28.36
C VAL A 239 -2.65 21.50 -28.02
N GLU A 240 -2.92 20.21 -28.20
CA GLU A 240 -1.90 19.16 -28.06
C GLU A 240 -0.83 19.34 -29.15
N THR A 241 0.40 19.63 -28.72
CA THR A 241 1.53 19.85 -29.63
C THR A 241 2.50 18.67 -29.66
N GLU A 242 2.56 17.88 -28.59
CA GLU A 242 3.48 16.75 -28.47
C GLU A 242 2.88 15.65 -27.59
N ARG A 243 3.16 14.39 -27.96
CA ARG A 243 2.83 13.22 -27.15
C ARG A 243 4.00 12.25 -27.17
N THR A 244 4.60 12.05 -26.01
CA THR A 244 5.82 11.25 -25.86
C THR A 244 5.59 10.09 -24.90
N LEU A 245 5.89 8.87 -25.36
CA LEU A 245 5.81 7.67 -24.52
C LEU A 245 6.95 7.70 -23.51
N LEU A 246 6.63 7.70 -22.21
CA LEU A 246 7.65 7.63 -21.17
C LEU A 246 8.09 6.19 -20.93
N HIS A 247 7.12 5.29 -20.74
CA HIS A 247 7.41 3.88 -20.47
C HIS A 247 6.14 3.01 -20.60
N THR A 248 6.36 1.69 -20.59
CA THR A 248 5.32 0.66 -20.54
C THR A 248 5.63 -0.27 -19.37
N ASP A 249 4.60 -0.57 -18.57
CA ASP A 249 4.71 -1.36 -17.35
C ASP A 249 3.89 -2.65 -17.43
N THR A 250 4.33 -3.62 -16.66
CA THR A 250 3.61 -4.87 -16.42
C THR A 250 3.48 -5.11 -14.91
N TYR A 251 2.27 -5.41 -14.47
CA TYR A 251 1.89 -5.77 -13.12
C TYR A 251 1.41 -7.22 -13.13
N ASN A 252 1.97 -8.02 -12.24
CA ASN A 252 1.67 -9.44 -12.12
C ASN A 252 0.29 -9.64 -11.50
N ALA A 253 -0.45 -10.61 -12.03
CA ALA A 253 -1.61 -11.13 -11.36
C ALA A 253 -1.18 -12.01 -10.18
N SER A 254 -1.93 -12.02 -9.09
CA SER A 254 -1.72 -12.94 -7.98
C SER A 254 -3.03 -13.60 -7.56
N LYS A 255 -2.99 -14.91 -7.33
CA LYS A 255 -4.15 -15.69 -6.89
C LYS A 255 -4.53 -15.30 -5.46
N ALA A 256 -5.83 -15.46 -5.15
CA ALA A 256 -6.22 -15.50 -3.74
C ALA A 256 -5.67 -16.79 -3.12
N ILE A 257 -5.15 -16.72 -1.91
CA ILE A 257 -4.64 -17.89 -1.18
C ILE A 257 -5.53 -18.11 0.04
N TYR A 258 -6.02 -19.33 0.20
CA TYR A 258 -6.78 -19.76 1.38
C TYR A 258 -6.10 -20.95 2.04
N ARG A 259 -5.99 -20.92 3.36
CA ARG A 259 -5.77 -22.14 4.17
C ARG A 259 -7.14 -22.77 4.43
N VAL A 260 -7.27 -24.06 4.15
CA VAL A 260 -8.52 -24.81 4.34
C VAL A 260 -8.27 -25.98 5.28
N GLY A 261 -9.20 -26.22 6.20
CA GLY A 261 -9.17 -27.42 7.04
C GLY A 261 -9.33 -28.69 6.20
N PRO A 262 -8.94 -29.86 6.74
CA PRO A 262 -9.12 -31.13 6.05
C PRO A 262 -10.60 -31.36 5.70
N ALA A 263 -10.86 -32.17 4.67
CA ALA A 263 -12.23 -32.51 4.31
C ALA A 263 -12.94 -33.18 5.50
N VAL A 264 -14.19 -32.80 5.76
CA VAL A 264 -15.05 -33.61 6.63
C VAL A 264 -15.22 -34.96 5.94
N PRO A 265 -14.93 -36.10 6.59
CA PRO A 265 -15.22 -37.40 6.02
C PRO A 265 -16.68 -37.43 5.60
N ALA A 266 -16.98 -37.79 4.36
CA ALA A 266 -18.36 -38.01 3.95
C ALA A 266 -18.97 -39.04 4.91
N GLU A 267 -20.12 -38.73 5.51
CA GLU A 267 -20.86 -39.72 6.28
C GLU A 267 -21.07 -40.93 5.37
N ALA A 268 -20.63 -42.10 5.84
CA ALA A 268 -20.86 -43.34 5.12
C ALA A 268 -22.37 -43.46 4.84
N PRO A 269 -22.79 -43.92 3.66
CA PRO A 269 -24.20 -44.19 3.41
C PRO A 269 -24.71 -45.07 4.54
N VAL A 270 -25.72 -44.59 5.27
CA VAL A 270 -26.47 -45.45 6.20
C VAL A 270 -27.03 -46.55 5.31
N GLU A 271 -26.52 -47.78 5.45
CA GLU A 271 -27.11 -48.93 4.79
C GLU A 271 -28.57 -49.01 5.27
N THR A 272 -29.50 -48.66 4.39
CA THR A 272 -30.92 -48.92 4.60
C THR A 272 -31.06 -50.42 4.83
N PRO A 273 -31.59 -50.89 5.97
CA PRO A 273 -31.83 -52.31 6.17
C PRO A 273 -32.70 -52.80 5.02
N ALA A 274 -32.24 -53.86 4.34
CA ALA A 274 -32.99 -54.47 3.25
C ALA A 274 -34.41 -54.78 3.72
N ALA A 275 -35.40 -54.31 2.96
CA ALA A 275 -36.80 -54.62 3.22
C ALA A 275 -36.98 -56.15 3.25
N PRO A 276 -37.76 -56.70 4.19
CA PRO A 276 -37.99 -58.14 4.26
C PRO A 276 -38.67 -58.61 2.97
N THR A 277 -38.11 -59.65 2.37
CA THR A 277 -38.65 -60.34 1.19
C THR A 277 -40.09 -60.79 1.45
N GLU A 278 -41.03 -60.31 0.64
CA GLU A 278 -42.43 -60.76 0.67
C GLU A 278 -42.49 -62.27 0.43
N THR A 279 -43.11 -62.98 1.37
CA THR A 279 -43.48 -64.39 1.22
C THR A 279 -44.72 -64.44 0.32
N PRO A 280 -44.78 -65.31 -0.70
CA PRO A 280 -45.93 -65.36 -1.60
C PRO A 280 -47.20 -65.78 -0.85
N VAL A 281 -48.25 -65.00 -1.09
CA VAL A 281 -49.62 -65.15 -0.60
C VAL A 281 -50.23 -66.46 -1.11
N VAL A 282 -50.81 -67.25 -0.20
CA VAL A 282 -51.73 -68.35 -0.52
C VAL A 282 -53.15 -67.85 -0.25
N GLU A 283 -54.00 -67.80 -1.29
CA GLU A 283 -55.44 -67.50 -1.16
C GLU A 283 -56.26 -68.76 -0.77
N PRO A 284 -57.60 -68.67 -0.57
CA PRO A 284 -58.24 -68.27 0.69
C PRO A 284 -59.15 -69.40 1.23
N VAL A 285 -59.49 -69.36 2.52
CA VAL A 285 -60.65 -70.13 3.03
C VAL A 285 -61.56 -69.23 3.85
N THR A 286 -62.81 -69.20 3.43
CA THR A 286 -63.94 -68.45 4.00
C THR A 286 -64.44 -69.09 5.30
N GLY A 287 -64.71 -68.27 6.33
CA GLY A 287 -65.34 -68.71 7.57
C GLY A 287 -65.81 -67.54 8.43
N VAL A 288 -67.13 -67.41 8.56
CA VAL A 288 -67.94 -66.36 9.19
C VAL A 288 -67.87 -66.39 10.72
N ASP A 289 -67.78 -65.23 11.41
CA ASP A 289 -68.78 -64.65 12.37
C ASP A 289 -68.18 -63.68 13.42
N GLY A 290 -68.85 -62.54 13.65
CA GLY A 290 -69.03 -61.95 15.00
C GLY A 290 -68.18 -60.76 15.51
N GLY A 291 -68.70 -59.53 15.39
CA GLY A 291 -68.89 -58.59 16.52
C GLY A 291 -67.73 -57.72 17.08
N PRO A 292 -68.00 -56.62 17.83
CA PRO A 292 -67.39 -55.31 17.55
C PRO A 292 -66.54 -54.65 18.68
N GLY A 293 -65.82 -53.58 18.30
CA GLY A 293 -65.25 -52.54 19.19
C GLY A 293 -63.71 -52.59 19.28
N VAL A 294 -62.93 -51.52 19.43
CA VAL A 294 -63.13 -50.10 19.75
C VAL A 294 -61.87 -49.35 19.26
N SER A 295 -61.97 -48.14 18.69
CA SER A 295 -60.83 -47.25 18.42
C SER A 295 -60.32 -46.55 19.69
N PRO A 296 -59.02 -46.18 19.75
CA PRO A 296 -58.71 -44.82 20.16
C PRO A 296 -57.69 -44.09 19.26
N ALA A 297 -57.80 -42.76 19.33
CA ALA A 297 -57.16 -41.70 18.56
C ALA A 297 -55.66 -41.47 18.91
N PRO A 298 -54.94 -40.61 18.16
CA PRO A 298 -53.47 -40.53 18.16
C PRO A 298 -52.88 -39.59 19.24
N SER A 299 -51.62 -39.85 19.61
CA SER A 299 -50.81 -39.02 20.51
C SER A 299 -49.99 -37.97 19.75
N PRO A 300 -49.70 -36.79 20.36
CA PRO A 300 -49.19 -35.60 19.65
C PRO A 300 -47.65 -35.48 19.60
N GLU A 301 -47.20 -34.67 18.64
CA GLU A 301 -45.83 -34.17 18.39
C GLU A 301 -45.20 -33.43 19.60
N PRO A 302 -43.87 -33.47 19.77
CA PRO A 302 -43.16 -32.63 20.74
C PRO A 302 -42.78 -31.24 20.19
N ALA A 303 -42.87 -30.25 21.08
CA ALA A 303 -42.61 -28.82 20.86
C ALA A 303 -41.12 -28.46 20.63
N PRO A 304 -40.83 -27.34 19.93
CA PRO A 304 -39.46 -26.83 19.76
C PRO A 304 -38.96 -26.08 21.00
N GLY A 305 -37.68 -26.27 21.33
CA GLY A 305 -36.98 -25.60 22.43
C GLY A 305 -36.68 -24.11 22.19
N PRO A 306 -36.35 -23.35 23.24
CA PRO A 306 -36.26 -21.89 23.19
C PRO A 306 -34.97 -21.41 22.53
N GLY A 307 -35.10 -20.39 21.67
CA GLY A 307 -33.97 -19.64 21.10
C GLY A 307 -33.36 -18.67 22.13
N PRO A 308 -32.09 -18.27 21.95
CA PRO A 308 -31.41 -17.34 22.86
C PRO A 308 -31.80 -15.88 22.61
N ASP A 309 -31.94 -15.14 23.71
CA ASP A 309 -32.23 -13.70 23.79
C ASP A 309 -31.13 -12.80 23.17
N PRO A 310 -31.50 -11.60 22.71
CA PRO A 310 -30.57 -10.62 22.12
C PRO A 310 -29.78 -9.83 23.17
N ALA A 311 -28.50 -9.57 22.88
CA ALA A 311 -27.63 -8.69 23.68
C ALA A 311 -28.00 -7.20 23.51
N PRO A 312 -27.85 -6.36 24.56
CA PRO A 312 -28.31 -4.98 24.55
C PRO A 312 -27.36 -4.01 23.83
N ALA A 313 -27.96 -3.02 23.18
CA ALA A 313 -27.31 -1.87 22.57
C ALA A 313 -26.71 -0.92 23.62
N ALA A 314 -25.54 -0.36 23.32
CA ALA A 314 -24.93 0.73 24.09
C ALA A 314 -25.27 2.07 23.41
N ASP A 315 -25.92 2.95 24.16
CA ASP A 315 -26.16 4.35 23.76
C ASP A 315 -25.04 5.27 24.28
N PRO A 316 -24.83 6.45 23.64
CA PRO A 316 -23.70 7.33 23.89
C PRO A 316 -24.01 8.43 24.92
N ALA A 317 -23.02 8.83 25.69
CA ALA A 317 -22.98 10.08 26.45
C ALA A 317 -21.54 10.63 26.36
N GLY A 318 -21.22 11.90 26.22
CA GLY A 318 -21.98 13.15 26.28
C GLY A 318 -20.98 14.26 26.65
N GLN A 319 -20.94 15.34 25.88
CA GLN A 319 -20.42 16.67 26.26
C GLN A 319 -21.55 17.67 25.91
N PRO A 320 -21.83 18.70 26.73
CA PRO A 320 -20.97 19.90 26.72
C PRO A 320 -20.88 20.65 28.07
N GLY A 321 -19.88 21.52 28.20
CA GLY A 321 -19.80 22.50 29.29
C GLY A 321 -18.70 23.53 29.08
N GLY A 322 -19.08 24.75 28.70
CA GLY A 322 -18.40 26.00 29.09
C GLY A 322 -19.44 26.89 29.79
N PRO A 323 -19.15 28.17 30.15
CA PRO A 323 -17.88 28.89 30.20
C PRO A 323 -17.56 29.48 31.60
N GLN A 324 -16.30 29.86 31.84
CA GLN A 324 -15.86 31.04 32.63
C GLN A 324 -14.40 31.33 32.28
#